data_AF-A0A238JIH1-F1
#
_entry.id   AF-A0A238JIH1-F1
#
_cell.length_a   1.000
_cell.length_b   1.000
_cell.length_c   1.000
_cell.angle_alpha   90.00
_cell.angle_beta   90.00
_cell.angle_gamma   90.00
#
_symmetry.space_group_name_H-M   'P 1'
#
loop_
_entity.id
_entity.type
_entity.pdbx_description
1 polymer ?
#
loop_
_entity_poly.entity_id
_entity_poly.type
_entity_poly.pdbx_seq_one_letter_code
_entity_poly.pdbx_strand_id
1 'polypeptide(L)'
;MRVEISDATVDELESLLTYFHICKFAPDEQRFFVGHPLFDGIITAVISAYIDAAGEKKAQELLRKDSLHPYMRELILDQGARALESGTVAITGLEGVIDQIARPSMLSPQLKAELLASLKEQGK
;
A
#
# COMPACT_ATOMS: atom_id res chain seq x y z
N MET A 1 -16.25 -10.43 7.02
CA MET A 1 -15.92 -10.17 8.44
C MET A 1 -15.49 -8.73 8.55
N ARG A 2 -16.13 -7.91 9.40
CA ARG A 2 -15.75 -6.51 9.61
C ARG A 2 -14.83 -6.48 10.83
N VAL A 3 -13.60 -6.01 10.66
CA VAL A 3 -12.66 -5.80 11.77
C VAL A 3 -12.94 -4.41 12.31
N GLU A 4 -13.11 -4.29 13.63
CA GLU A 4 -13.32 -3.02 14.33
C GLU A 4 -12.19 -2.85 15.36
N ILE A 5 -11.63 -1.65 15.44
CA ILE A 5 -10.57 -1.29 16.40
C ILE A 5 -11.18 -0.25 17.33
N SER A 6 -11.32 -0.58 18.61
CA SER A 6 -11.75 0.36 19.65
C SER A 6 -10.58 0.71 20.56
N ASP A 7 -10.64 1.91 21.16
CA ASP A 7 -9.80 2.35 22.28
C ASP A 7 -8.28 2.47 22.02
N ALA A 8 -7.85 2.45 20.75
CA ALA A 8 -6.47 2.72 20.38
C ALA A 8 -6.18 4.23 20.33
N THR A 9 -5.03 4.63 20.86
CA THR A 9 -4.53 6.00 20.76
C THR A 9 -4.04 6.30 19.34
N VAL A 10 -3.97 7.60 19.00
CA VAL A 10 -3.42 8.07 17.71
C VAL A 10 -2.02 7.49 17.49
N ASP A 11 -1.14 7.53 18.50
CA ASP A 11 0.25 7.05 18.38
C ASP A 11 0.35 5.52 18.16
N GLU A 12 -0.53 4.74 18.79
CA GLU A 12 -0.63 3.29 18.58
C GLU A 12 -1.11 2.97 17.16
N LEU A 13 -2.06 3.75 16.64
CA LEU A 13 -2.55 3.62 15.27
C LEU A 13 -1.47 4.03 14.24
N GLU A 14 -0.72 5.11 14.46
CA GLU A 14 0.42 5.48 13.61
C GLU A 14 1.51 4.39 13.58
N SER A 15 1.80 3.80 14.75
CA SER A 15 2.77 2.71 14.90
C SER A 15 2.32 1.44 14.17
N LEU A 16 1.04 1.07 14.31
CA LEU A 16 0.44 -0.06 13.60
C LEU A 16 0.45 0.15 12.08
N LEU A 17 0.07 1.34 11.60
CA LEU A 17 0.14 1.68 10.19
C LEU A 17 1.56 1.52 9.67
N THR A 18 2.56 2.05 10.38
CA THR A 18 3.98 1.91 10.02
C THR A 18 4.41 0.44 9.96
N TYR A 19 4.00 -0.36 10.94
CA TYR A 19 4.29 -1.79 10.96
C TYR A 19 3.65 -2.54 9.78
N PHE A 20 2.38 -2.28 9.47
CA PHE A 20 1.72 -2.89 8.31
C PHE A 20 2.34 -2.46 6.99
N HIS A 21 2.82 -1.22 6.89
CA HIS A 21 3.58 -0.78 5.73
C HIS A 21 4.86 -1.60 5.59
N ILE A 22 5.66 -1.74 6.65
CA ILE A 22 6.89 -2.54 6.62
C ILE A 22 6.57 -4.00 6.24
N CYS A 23 5.52 -4.59 6.81
CA CYS A 23 5.12 -5.97 6.52
C CYS A 23 4.71 -6.17 5.06
N LYS A 24 4.04 -5.18 4.45
CA LYS A 24 3.65 -5.21 3.05
C LYS A 24 4.86 -5.22 2.10
N PHE A 25 5.99 -4.67 2.56
CA PHE A 25 7.25 -4.61 1.79
C PHE A 25 8.31 -5.60 2.29
N ALA A 26 7.96 -6.50 3.21
CA ALA A 26 8.89 -7.53 3.66
C ALA A 26 8.89 -8.69 2.64
N PRO A 27 10.07 -9.21 2.23
CA PRO A 27 10.19 -10.24 1.20
C PRO A 27 9.56 -11.60 1.58
N ASP A 28 9.19 -11.78 2.84
CA ASP A 28 8.54 -12.97 3.41
C ASP A 28 7.01 -12.79 3.46
N GLU A 29 6.40 -12.28 2.37
CA GLU A 29 4.96 -11.97 2.24
C GLU A 29 4.04 -13.14 2.66
N GLN A 30 4.53 -14.37 2.55
CA GLN A 30 3.86 -15.59 3.00
C GLN A 30 3.61 -15.65 4.51
N ARG A 31 4.37 -14.91 5.32
CA ARG A 31 4.24 -14.88 6.79
C ARG A 31 3.22 -13.85 7.31
N PHE A 32 2.86 -12.86 6.51
CA PHE A 32 2.01 -11.74 6.95
C PHE A 32 0.63 -11.69 6.28
N PHE A 33 0.25 -12.70 5.49
CA PHE A 33 -1.02 -12.72 4.76
C PHE A 33 -1.21 -11.50 3.86
N VAL A 34 -0.12 -10.90 3.36
CA VAL A 34 -0.17 -9.73 2.47
C VAL A 34 -0.92 -10.13 1.18
N GLY A 35 -1.92 -9.35 0.79
CA GLY A 35 -2.84 -9.68 -0.32
C GLY A 35 -4.00 -10.62 0.07
N HIS A 36 -4.06 -11.11 1.32
CA HIS A 36 -5.21 -11.83 1.83
C HIS A 36 -6.31 -10.85 2.26
N PRO A 37 -7.60 -11.11 1.95
CA PRO A 37 -8.71 -10.21 2.28
C PRO A 37 -8.81 -9.83 3.76
N LEU A 38 -8.36 -10.71 4.66
CA LEU A 38 -8.32 -10.41 6.11
C LEU A 38 -7.27 -9.36 6.46
N PHE A 39 -6.06 -9.44 5.89
CA PHE A 39 -5.01 -8.48 6.13
C PHE A 39 -5.40 -7.10 5.58
N ASP A 40 -5.99 -7.09 4.39
CA ASP A 40 -6.52 -5.86 3.80
C ASP A 40 -7.67 -5.25 4.60
N GLY A 41 -8.50 -6.10 5.20
CA GLY A 41 -9.56 -5.71 6.13
C GLY A 41 -9.02 -5.07 7.41
N ILE A 42 -7.94 -5.63 7.98
CA ILE A 42 -7.28 -5.08 9.17
C ILE A 42 -6.69 -3.70 8.87
N ILE A 43 -5.91 -3.56 7.79
CA ILE A 43 -5.32 -2.26 7.40
C ILE A 43 -6.41 -1.22 7.20
N THR A 44 -7.51 -1.58 6.53
CA THR A 44 -8.64 -0.67 6.31
C THR A 44 -9.27 -0.23 7.62
N ALA A 45 -9.46 -1.15 8.58
CA ALA A 45 -9.99 -0.82 9.90
C ALA A 45 -9.07 0.14 10.67
N VAL A 46 -7.74 -0.04 10.59
CA VAL A 46 -6.75 0.83 11.24
C VAL A 46 -6.77 2.23 10.62
N ILE A 47 -6.84 2.33 9.28
CA ILE A 47 -6.94 3.62 8.59
C ILE A 47 -8.22 4.35 9.02
N SER A 48 -9.37 3.65 9.06
CA SER A 48 -10.63 4.25 9.51
C SER A 48 -10.54 4.75 10.95
N ALA A 49 -10.03 3.93 11.88
CA ALA A 49 -9.85 4.34 13.27
C ALA A 49 -8.88 5.54 13.40
N TYR A 50 -7.83 5.58 12.59
CA TYR A 50 -6.90 6.71 12.57
C TYR A 50 -7.54 7.99 12.03
N ILE A 51 -8.35 7.92 10.98
CA ILE A 51 -9.11 9.06 10.46
C ILE A 51 -10.06 9.58 11.53
N ASP A 52 -10.78 8.69 12.21
CA ASP A 52 -11.75 9.06 13.25
C ASP A 52 -11.06 9.75 14.45
N ALA A 53 -9.85 9.31 14.82
CA ALA A 53 -9.11 9.85 15.95
C ALA A 53 -8.27 11.10 15.63
N ALA A 54 -7.60 11.13 14.47
CA ALA A 54 -6.61 12.15 14.10
C ALA A 54 -7.13 13.17 13.07
N GLY A 55 -8.26 12.87 12.42
CA GLY A 55 -8.84 13.65 11.34
C GLY A 55 -8.29 13.31 9.96
N GLU A 56 -9.14 13.48 8.94
CA GLU A 56 -8.85 13.11 7.54
C GLU A 56 -7.60 13.81 6.99
N LYS A 57 -7.38 15.08 7.33
CA LYS A 57 -6.21 15.84 6.86
C LYS A 57 -4.90 15.23 7.38
N LYS A 58 -4.83 14.88 8.67
CA LYS A 58 -3.63 14.29 9.26
C LYS A 58 -3.41 12.85 8.77
N ALA A 59 -4.49 12.11 8.49
CA ALA A 59 -4.43 10.82 7.80
C ALA A 59 -3.87 10.92 6.39
N GLN A 60 -4.31 11.90 5.61
CA GLN A 60 -3.75 12.15 4.28
C GLN A 60 -2.26 12.50 4.37
N GLU A 61 -1.85 13.35 5.31
CA GLU A 61 -0.43 13.72 5.49
C GLU A 61 0.45 12.53 5.92
N LEU A 62 -0.04 11.67 6.83
CA LEU A 62 0.70 10.50 7.30
C LEU A 62 0.83 9.42 6.21
N LEU A 63 -0.27 9.15 5.51
CA LEU A 63 -0.38 8.08 4.53
C LEU A 63 0.26 8.50 3.21
N ARG A 64 0.12 9.76 2.79
CA ARG A 64 0.70 10.26 1.54
C ARG A 64 2.22 10.28 1.62
N LYS A 65 2.84 9.44 0.81
CA LYS A 65 4.28 9.42 0.58
C LYS A 65 4.58 10.16 -0.71
N ASP A 66 5.34 11.24 -0.59
CA ASP A 66 5.94 11.91 -1.73
C ASP A 66 7.25 11.23 -2.16
N SER A 67 7.82 10.37 -1.31
CA SER A 67 8.99 9.55 -1.61
C SER A 67 8.90 8.17 -0.96
N LEU A 68 9.53 7.18 -1.60
CA LEU A 68 9.68 5.83 -1.06
C LEU A 68 11.15 5.57 -0.79
N HIS A 69 11.41 4.77 0.25
CA HIS A 69 12.74 4.18 0.43
C HIS A 69 13.11 3.38 -0.83
N PRO A 70 14.37 3.43 -1.31
CA PRO A 70 14.79 2.77 -2.55
C PRO A 70 14.39 1.29 -2.63
N TYR A 71 14.55 0.55 -1.53
CA TYR A 71 14.13 -0.84 -1.43
C TYR A 71 12.62 -1.06 -1.65
N MET A 72 11.77 -0.17 -1.11
CA MET A 72 10.32 -0.25 -1.32
C MET A 72 9.96 0.07 -2.77
N ARG A 73 10.64 1.04 -3.38
CA ARG A 73 10.47 1.36 -4.80
C ARG A 73 10.82 0.16 -5.67
N GLU A 74 11.94 -0.50 -5.40
CA GLU A 74 12.39 -1.69 -6.13
C GLU A 74 11.38 -2.86 -6.02
N LEU A 75 10.87 -3.15 -4.82
CA LEU A 75 9.86 -4.18 -4.61
C LEU A 75 8.56 -3.92 -5.37
N ILE A 76 8.07 -2.67 -5.36
CA ILE A 76 6.86 -2.31 -6.11
C ILE A 76 7.07 -2.51 -7.61
N LEU A 77 8.26 -2.17 -8.11
CA LEU A 77 8.61 -2.35 -9.51
C LEU A 77 8.74 -3.84 -9.87
N ASP A 78 9.39 -4.66 -9.04
CA ASP A 78 9.51 -6.11 -9.26
C ASP A 78 8.13 -6.79 -9.28
N GLN A 79 7.26 -6.47 -8.32
CA GLN A 79 5.91 -7.01 -8.29
C GLN A 79 5.06 -6.53 -9.48
N GLY A 80 5.20 -5.27 -9.87
CA GLY A 80 4.53 -4.72 -11.06
C GLY A 80 5.00 -5.39 -12.35
N ALA A 81 6.30 -5.69 -12.47
CA ALA A 81 6.87 -6.43 -13.61
C ALA A 81 6.35 -7.88 -13.68
N ARG A 82 6.29 -8.59 -12.55
CA ARG A 82 5.69 -9.94 -12.50
C ARG A 82 4.19 -9.93 -12.86
N ALA A 83 3.47 -8.87 -12.49
CA ALA A 83 2.07 -8.71 -12.86
C ALA A 83 1.88 -8.47 -14.38
N LEU A 84 2.83 -7.79 -15.03
CA LEU A 84 2.88 -7.64 -16.48
C LEU A 84 3.09 -9.00 -17.18
N GLU A 85 4.04 -9.80 -16.68
CA GLU A 85 4.37 -11.12 -17.25
C GLU A 85 3.24 -12.15 -17.08
N SER A 86 2.53 -12.10 -15.96
CA SER A 86 1.44 -13.05 -15.65
C SER A 86 0.11 -12.77 -16.35
N GLY A 87 0.00 -11.66 -17.12
CA GLY A 87 -1.24 -11.25 -17.78
C GLY A 87 -2.29 -10.65 -16.84
N THR A 88 -1.97 -10.50 -15.54
CA THR A 88 -2.83 -9.88 -14.51
C THR A 88 -3.21 -8.45 -14.90
N VAL A 89 -2.32 -7.74 -15.58
CA VAL A 89 -2.52 -6.37 -16.08
C VAL A 89 -3.68 -6.25 -17.09
N ALA A 90 -4.02 -7.32 -17.83
CA ALA A 90 -5.13 -7.28 -18.79
C ALA A 90 -6.51 -7.11 -18.12
N ILE A 91 -6.63 -7.41 -16.83
CA ILE A 91 -7.89 -7.41 -16.08
C ILE A 91 -8.09 -6.08 -15.35
N THR A 92 -7.05 -5.56 -14.69
CA THR A 92 -7.14 -4.39 -13.79
C THR A 92 -6.32 -3.17 -14.26
N GLY A 93 -5.52 -3.31 -15.32
CA GLY A 93 -4.60 -2.28 -15.78
C GLY A 93 -3.38 -2.10 -14.84
N LEU A 94 -2.30 -1.54 -15.38
CA LEU A 94 -1.05 -1.31 -14.63
C LEU A 94 -1.26 -0.40 -13.42
N GLU A 95 -2.18 0.54 -13.54
CA GLU A 95 -2.57 1.43 -12.46
C GLU A 95 -3.27 0.69 -11.31
N GLY A 96 -4.18 -0.23 -11.62
CA GLY A 96 -4.84 -1.08 -10.63
C GLY A 96 -3.87 -2.02 -9.92
N VAL A 97 -2.84 -2.50 -10.61
CA VAL A 97 -1.75 -3.30 -10.01
C VAL A 97 -0.95 -2.47 -9.01
N ILE A 98 -0.52 -1.26 -9.38
CA ILE A 98 0.16 -0.37 -8.42
C ILE A 98 -0.74 -0.03 -7.24
N ASP A 99 -2.03 0.20 -7.48
CA ASP A 99 -2.98 0.49 -6.41
C ASP A 99 -3.19 -0.73 -5.48
N GLN A 100 -3.08 -1.96 -5.98
CA GLN A 100 -3.10 -3.14 -5.12
C GLN A 100 -1.81 -3.27 -4.29
N ILE A 101 -0.65 -3.05 -4.92
CA ILE A 101 0.66 -3.18 -4.27
C ILE A 101 0.90 -2.04 -3.27
N ALA A 102 0.59 -0.80 -3.62
CA ALA A 102 0.96 0.37 -2.85
C ALA A 102 -0.22 1.08 -2.18
N ARG A 103 -1.49 0.77 -2.52
CA ARG A 103 -2.72 1.50 -2.14
C ARG A 103 -2.80 2.93 -2.71
N PRO A 104 -3.95 3.33 -3.29
CA PRO A 104 -4.12 4.65 -3.91
C PRO A 104 -3.84 5.82 -2.97
N SER A 105 -4.16 5.66 -1.68
CA SER A 105 -4.04 6.71 -0.66
C SER A 105 -2.62 6.90 -0.14
N MET A 106 -1.68 6.01 -0.48
CA MET A 106 -0.31 6.09 0.03
C MET A 106 0.65 6.76 -0.94
N LEU A 107 0.37 6.74 -2.24
CA LEU A 107 1.26 7.34 -3.23
C LEU A 107 0.76 8.74 -3.59
N SER A 108 1.66 9.72 -3.58
CA SER A 108 1.36 10.99 -4.23
C SER A 108 1.08 10.76 -5.73
N PRO A 109 0.26 11.59 -6.38
CA PRO A 109 0.01 11.46 -7.82
C PRO A 109 1.29 11.47 -8.66
N GLN A 110 2.28 12.25 -8.23
CA GLN A 110 3.59 12.36 -8.88
C GLN A 110 4.40 11.08 -8.75
N LEU A 111 4.51 10.53 -7.54
CA LEU A 111 5.23 9.29 -7.30
C LEU A 111 4.54 8.10 -8.00
N LYS A 112 3.21 8.06 -8.02
CA LYS A 112 2.44 7.06 -8.78
C LYS A 112 2.76 7.14 -10.27
N ALA A 113 2.79 8.34 -10.84
CA ALA A 113 3.16 8.55 -12.23
C ALA A 113 4.59 8.09 -12.55
N GLU A 114 5.55 8.35 -11.66
CA GLU A 114 6.93 7.87 -11.80
C GLU A 114 7.01 6.34 -11.82
N LEU A 115 6.36 5.66 -10.88
CA LEU A 115 6.34 4.20 -10.81
C LEU A 115 5.70 3.58 -12.06
N LEU A 116 4.60 4.17 -12.54
CA LEU A 116 3.94 3.74 -13.79
C LEU A 116 4.86 3.90 -15.00
N ALA A 117 5.60 5.00 -15.08
CA ALA A 117 6.54 5.22 -16.18
C ALA A 117 7.66 4.17 -16.17
N SER A 118 8.27 3.90 -15.01
CA SER A 118 9.31 2.89 -14.86
C SER A 118 8.83 1.48 -15.24
N LEU A 119 7.63 1.08 -14.84
CA LEU A 119 7.06 -0.22 -15.23
C LEU A 119 6.79 -0.32 -16.75
N LYS A 120 6.34 0.76 -17.38
CA LYS A 120 6.13 0.80 -18.84
C LYS A 120 7.43 0.69 -19.63
N GLU A 121 8.53 1.18 -19.09
CA GLU A 121 9.86 1.03 -19.71
C GLU A 121 10.38 -0.40 -19.60
N GLN A 122 10.10 -1.11 -18.49
CA GLN A 122 10.53 -2.49 -18.28
C GLN A 122 9.71 -3.52 -19.08
N GLY A 123 8.45 -3.22 -19.40
CA GLY A 123 7.57 -4.09 -20.20
C GLY A 123 7.70 -3.97 -21.71
N LYS A 124 8.71 -3.24 -22.23
CA LYS A 124 9.06 -3.16 -23.67
C LYS A 124 10.23 -4.07 -24.00
#